data_AF-A0A921BF46-F1
#
_entry.id   AF-A0A921BF46-F1
#
_cell.length_a   1.000
_cell.length_b   1.000
_cell.length_c   1.000
_cell.angle_alpha   90.00
_cell.angle_beta   90.00
_cell.angle_gamma   90.00
#
_symmetry.space_group_name_H-M   'P 1'
#
loop_
_entity.id
_entity.type
_entity.pdbx_description
1 polymer ?
#
loop_
_entity_poly.entity_id
_entity_poly.type
_entity_poly.pdbx_seq_one_letter_code
_entity_poly.pdbx_strand_id
1 'polypeptide(L)'
;MSLQDGVPIATKSAAFPQPIEVLGTAPARLWETRDLPHQLHESYVGELNWVAERIGGGDTSQNRSRFEHGYAVMGTFNRGEGAVFTVGCTDWAYGLDDPDVSTITRNVLQRSQATTPINQ
;
A
#
# COMPACT_ATOMS: atom_id res chain seq x y z
N MET A 1 -10.16 5.41 -6.84
CA MET A 1 -8.89 5.68 -6.11
C MET A 1 -8.68 7.18 -6.21
N SER A 2 -8.60 7.88 -5.07
CA SER A 2 -8.26 9.29 -5.04
C SER A 2 -6.83 9.43 -4.51
N LEU A 3 -6.06 10.32 -5.13
CA LEU A 3 -4.71 10.67 -4.70
C LEU A 3 -4.72 12.14 -4.27
N GLN A 4 -4.07 12.46 -3.16
CA GLN A 4 -3.75 13.82 -2.76
C GLN A 4 -2.23 13.93 -2.72
N ASP A 5 -1.67 14.81 -3.56
CA ASP A 5 -0.22 15.00 -3.70
C ASP A 5 0.55 13.69 -4.00
N GLY A 6 -0.06 12.81 -4.81
CA GLY A 6 0.53 11.50 -5.17
C GLY A 6 0.38 10.41 -4.10
N VAL A 7 -0.20 10.73 -2.95
CA VAL A 7 -0.43 9.78 -1.86
C VAL A 7 -1.88 9.27 -1.90
N PRO A 8 -2.11 7.94 -1.79
CA PRO A 8 -3.46 7.39 -1.68
C PRO A 8 -4.20 7.93 -0.47
N ILE A 9 -5.41 8.43 -0.69
CA ILE A 9 -6.32 8.83 0.39
C ILE A 9 -7.53 7.90 0.45
N ALA A 10 -8.02 7.69 1.68
CA ALA A 10 -9.24 6.96 1.93
C ALA A 10 -10.38 7.53 1.09
N THR A 11 -11.03 6.69 0.28
CA THR A 11 -12.15 7.10 -0.57
C THR A 11 -13.32 6.15 -0.36
N LYS A 12 -14.51 6.69 -0.13
CA LYS A 12 -15.75 5.90 -0.10
C LYS A 12 -16.05 5.40 -1.50
N SER A 13 -16.42 4.13 -1.65
CA SER A 13 -16.91 3.59 -2.92
C SER A 13 -18.20 2.82 -2.70
N ALA A 14 -19.02 2.67 -3.73
CA ALA A 14 -20.23 1.86 -3.64
C ALA A 14 -19.93 0.39 -3.25
N ALA A 15 -18.78 -0.14 -3.67
CA ALA A 15 -18.32 -1.48 -3.32
C ALA A 15 -17.75 -1.58 -1.89
N PHE A 16 -17.39 -0.45 -1.29
CA PHE A 16 -16.77 -0.38 0.03
C PHE A 16 -17.34 0.82 0.81
N PRO A 17 -18.50 0.64 1.47
CA PRO A 17 -19.23 1.74 2.09
C PRO A 17 -18.59 2.24 3.40
N GLN A 18 -17.78 1.40 4.06
CA GLN A 18 -17.02 1.76 5.25
C GLN A 18 -15.73 2.45 4.83
N PRO A 19 -15.34 3.62 5.38
CA PRO A 19 -14.05 4.22 5.05
C PRO A 19 -12.92 3.35 5.64
N ILE A 20 -11.88 3.09 4.85
CA ILE A 20 -10.61 2.56 5.35
C ILE A 20 -9.83 3.70 6.00
N GLU A 21 -9.27 3.47 7.18
CA GLU A 21 -8.27 4.35 7.77
C GLU A 21 -6.89 3.99 7.19
N VAL A 22 -6.22 4.96 6.59
CA VAL A 22 -4.84 4.80 6.09
C VAL A 22 -3.89 5.13 7.23
N LEU A 23 -3.12 4.13 7.68
CA LEU A 23 -2.18 4.25 8.79
C LEU A 23 -0.78 4.64 8.32
N GLY A 24 -0.42 4.28 7.08
CA GLY A 24 0.86 4.61 6.50
C GLY A 24 1.02 4.04 5.09
N THR A 25 2.06 4.50 4.41
CA THR A 25 2.46 3.99 3.11
C THR A 25 3.95 3.65 3.14
N ALA A 26 4.33 2.59 2.42
CA ALA A 26 5.75 2.32 2.23
C ALA A 26 6.31 3.28 1.16
N PRO A 27 7.61 3.63 1.22
CA PRO A 27 8.30 4.33 0.13
C PRO A 27 8.53 3.42 -1.10
N ALA A 28 7.78 2.32 -1.22
CA ALA A 28 7.81 1.44 -2.38
C ALA A 28 7.27 2.20 -3.60
N ARG A 29 8.05 2.17 -4.68
CA ARG A 29 7.74 2.85 -5.94
C ARG A 29 8.08 1.95 -7.12
N LEU A 30 7.38 2.18 -8.24
CA LEU A 30 7.76 1.60 -9.51
C LEU A 30 9.11 2.17 -9.98
N TRP A 31 9.85 1.39 -10.76
CA TRP A 31 11.08 1.88 -11.35
C TRP A 31 10.79 2.82 -12.51
N GLU A 32 11.53 3.93 -12.55
CA GLU A 32 11.71 4.71 -13.75
C GLU A 32 12.78 4.03 -14.62
N THR A 33 12.70 4.16 -15.94
CA THR A 33 13.71 3.59 -16.87
C THR A 33 15.15 3.98 -16.50
N ARG A 34 15.37 5.18 -15.96
CA ARG A 34 16.71 5.64 -15.56
C ARG A 34 17.24 5.00 -14.27
N ASP A 35 16.36 4.40 -13.46
CA ASP A 35 16.69 3.80 -12.16
C ASP A 35 16.90 2.28 -12.28
N LEU A 36 16.77 1.72 -13.48
CA LEU A 36 16.79 0.29 -13.69
C LEU A 36 18.17 -0.31 -13.35
N PRO A 37 18.21 -1.50 -12.72
CA PRO A 37 19.45 -2.23 -12.53
C PRO A 37 20.17 -2.50 -13.86
N HIS A 38 21.49 -2.33 -13.90
CA HIS A 38 22.31 -2.54 -15.10
C HIS A 38 22.24 -3.97 -15.67
N GLN A 39 21.77 -4.94 -14.88
CA GLN A 39 21.57 -6.32 -15.28
C GLN A 39 20.36 -6.51 -16.21
N LEU A 40 19.47 -5.52 -16.30
CA LEU A 40 18.32 -5.57 -17.20
C LEU A 40 18.74 -5.18 -18.63
N HIS A 41 18.02 -5.74 -19.60
CA HIS A 41 18.24 -5.43 -21.00
C HIS A 41 17.95 -3.96 -21.30
N GLU A 42 18.74 -3.33 -22.18
CA GLU A 42 18.64 -1.88 -22.49
C GLU A 42 17.27 -1.46 -23.04
N SER A 43 16.52 -2.39 -23.63
CA SER A 43 15.17 -2.14 -24.13
C SER A 43 14.09 -2.16 -23.04
N TYR A 44 14.45 -2.44 -21.78
CA TYR A 44 13.50 -2.46 -20.68
C TYR A 44 13.05 -1.04 -20.36
N VAL A 45 11.75 -0.82 -20.32
CA VAL A 45 11.12 0.45 -19.94
C VAL A 45 10.54 0.27 -18.54
N GLY A 46 10.91 1.16 -17.62
CA GLY A 46 10.47 1.13 -16.23
C GLY A 46 8.94 1.14 -16.11
N GLU A 47 8.42 0.45 -15.11
CA GLU A 47 6.98 0.34 -14.88
C GLU A 47 6.34 1.70 -14.63
N LEU A 48 7.07 2.66 -14.03
CA LEU A 48 6.58 4.00 -13.80
C LEU A 48 6.32 4.75 -15.12
N ASN A 49 7.23 4.61 -16.09
CA ASN A 49 7.06 5.18 -17.44
C ASN A 49 5.84 4.56 -18.13
N TRP A 50 5.66 3.24 -18.01
CA TRP A 50 4.50 2.56 -18.56
C TRP A 50 3.17 3.00 -17.94
N VAL A 51 3.14 3.22 -16.62
CA VAL A 51 1.96 3.71 -15.91
C VAL A 51 1.67 5.16 -16.32
N ALA A 52 2.69 6.02 -16.41
CA ALA A 52 2.54 7.39 -16.87
C ALA A 52 1.99 7.47 -18.30
N GLU A 53 2.50 6.65 -19.21
CA GLU A 53 2.01 6.57 -20.59
C GLU A 53 0.54 6.11 -20.64
N ARG A 54 0.24 4.95 -20.05
CA ARG A 54 -1.08 4.32 -20.23
C ARG A 54 -2.19 4.93 -19.38
N ILE A 55 -1.88 5.32 -18.14
CA ILE A 55 -2.87 5.86 -17.19
C ILE A 55 -2.85 7.39 -17.19
N GLY A 56 -1.67 7.99 -17.30
CA GLY A 56 -1.49 9.45 -17.36
C GLY A 56 -1.72 10.06 -18.74
N GLY A 57 -1.80 9.25 -19.80
CA GLY A 57 -1.95 9.71 -21.18
C GLY A 57 -0.66 10.23 -21.80
N GLY A 58 0.50 9.92 -21.21
CA GLY A 58 1.81 10.23 -21.76
C GLY A 58 2.96 10.07 -20.75
N ASP A 59 4.10 9.57 -21.18
CA ASP A 59 5.34 9.49 -20.40
C ASP A 59 5.97 10.89 -20.21
N THR A 60 5.43 11.64 -19.25
CA THR A 60 5.93 12.95 -18.85
C THR A 60 6.39 12.93 -17.39
N SER A 61 7.31 13.84 -17.02
CA SER A 61 7.75 14.00 -15.62
C SER A 61 6.57 14.29 -14.67
N GLN A 62 5.60 15.09 -15.10
CA GLN A 62 4.39 15.40 -14.35
C GLN A 62 3.56 14.14 -14.09
N ASN A 63 3.33 13.32 -15.11
CA ASN A 63 2.57 12.08 -14.96
C ASN A 63 3.32 11.06 -14.10
N ARG A 64 4.63 10.92 -14.27
CA ARG A 64 5.44 10.02 -13.44
C ARG A 64 5.40 10.41 -11.96
N SER A 65 5.56 11.69 -11.63
CA SER A 65 5.49 12.19 -10.25
C SER A 65 4.12 11.90 -9.60
N ARG A 66 3.02 12.01 -10.37
CA ARG A 66 1.67 11.71 -9.87
C ARG A 66 1.49 10.26 -9.43
N PHE A 67 2.21 9.32 -10.05
CA PHE A 67 2.10 7.89 -9.80
C PHE A 67 3.31 7.33 -9.08
N GLU A 68 4.23 8.14 -8.58
CA GLU A 68 5.50 7.64 -8.04
C GLU A 68 5.33 6.89 -6.70
N HIS A 69 4.30 7.20 -5.93
CA HIS A 69 4.16 6.76 -4.54
C HIS A 69 2.88 5.95 -4.28
N GLY A 70 2.84 5.30 -3.12
CA GLY A 70 1.61 4.71 -2.58
C GLY A 70 1.33 3.26 -3.02
N TYR A 71 2.36 2.51 -3.41
CA TYR A 71 2.19 1.13 -3.90
C TYR A 71 1.99 0.07 -2.82
N ALA A 72 2.35 0.37 -1.57
CA ALA A 72 1.97 -0.42 -0.41
C ALA A 72 1.33 0.50 0.64
N VAL A 73 0.09 0.18 1.03
CA VAL A 73 -0.73 0.97 1.94
C VAL A 73 -1.11 0.11 3.13
N MET A 74 -0.72 0.56 4.32
CA MET A 74 -1.22 0.02 5.57
C MET A 74 -2.54 0.67 5.93
N GLY A 75 -3.54 -0.13 6.24
CA GLY A 75 -4.85 0.39 6.62
C GLY A 75 -5.70 -0.58 7.43
N THR A 76 -6.73 -0.03 8.04
CA THR A 76 -7.66 -0.76 8.89
C THR A 76 -9.09 -0.29 8.69
N PHE A 77 -10.05 -1.19 8.90
CA PHE A 77 -11.48 -0.83 8.95
C PHE A 77 -12.25 -1.83 9.79
N ASN A 78 -13.41 -1.39 10.30
CA ASN A 78 -14.32 -2.27 11.04
C ASN A 78 -15.35 -2.90 10.10
N ARG A 79 -15.71 -4.16 10.36
CA ARG A 79 -16.77 -4.87 9.66
C ARG A 79 -17.56 -5.73 10.65
N GLY A 80 -18.78 -5.29 10.95
CA GLY A 80 -19.58 -5.90 12.01
C GLY A 80 -18.87 -5.76 13.35
N GLU A 81 -18.72 -6.86 14.07
CA GLU A 81 -18.02 -6.93 15.36
C GLU A 81 -16.50 -7.11 15.21
N GLY A 82 -16.01 -7.32 13.99
CA GLY A 82 -14.59 -7.52 13.70
C GLY A 82 -13.89 -6.29 13.11
N ALA A 83 -12.57 -6.36 13.06
CA ALA A 83 -11.72 -5.42 12.34
C ALA A 83 -10.84 -6.16 11.34
N VAL A 84 -10.55 -5.51 10.22
CA VAL A 84 -9.61 -5.99 9.19
C VAL A 84 -8.42 -5.04 9.18
N PHE A 85 -7.22 -5.61 9.22
CA PHE A 85 -5.96 -4.90 9.05
C PHE A 85 -5.24 -5.44 7.81
N THR A 86 -4.66 -4.55 7.00
CA THR A 86 -3.85 -4.89 5.83
C THR A 86 -2.60 -4.03 5.79
N VAL A 87 -1.51 -4.60 5.28
CA VAL A 87 -0.20 -3.94 5.13
C VAL A 87 0.14 -3.59 3.68
N GLY A 88 -0.65 -4.10 2.72
CA GLY A 88 -0.51 -3.76 1.31
C GLY A 88 0.77 -4.25 0.63
N CYS A 89 1.46 -5.24 1.20
CA CYS A 89 2.64 -5.88 0.60
C CYS A 89 2.66 -7.40 0.88
N THR A 90 3.39 -8.16 0.07
CA THR A 90 3.55 -9.62 0.23
C THR A 90 4.63 -9.99 1.24
N ASP A 91 5.64 -9.14 1.40
CA ASP A 91 6.88 -9.50 2.06
C ASP A 91 6.89 -9.19 3.56
N TRP A 92 5.77 -8.71 4.11
CA TRP A 92 5.63 -8.34 5.53
C TRP A 92 6.08 -9.44 6.49
N ALA A 93 5.72 -10.69 6.20
CA ALA A 93 6.06 -11.83 7.06
C ALA A 93 7.58 -12.10 7.12
N TYR A 94 8.33 -11.77 6.08
CA TYR A 94 9.79 -11.88 6.08
C TYR A 94 10.46 -10.81 6.95
N GLY A 95 9.74 -9.72 7.24
CA GLY A 95 10.21 -8.63 8.09
C GLY A 95 9.94 -8.83 9.58
N LEU A 96 9.44 -9.98 10.05
CA LEU A 96 9.04 -10.16 11.46
C LEU A 96 10.19 -10.05 12.48
N ASP A 97 11.44 -10.13 12.02
CA ASP A 97 12.63 -9.89 12.85
C ASP A 97 12.90 -8.39 13.06
N ASP A 98 12.31 -7.52 12.25
CA ASP A 98 12.35 -6.07 12.47
C ASP A 98 11.48 -5.67 13.68
N PRO A 99 12.00 -4.86 14.62
CA PRO A 99 11.28 -4.50 15.84
C PRO A 99 9.94 -3.80 15.59
N ASP A 100 9.84 -2.92 14.58
CA ASP A 100 8.63 -2.16 14.31
C ASP A 100 7.57 -3.06 13.68
N VAL A 101 7.95 -3.88 12.70
CA VAL A 101 7.08 -4.86 12.04
C VAL A 101 6.52 -5.87 13.07
N SER A 102 7.38 -6.39 13.95
CA SER A 102 7.00 -7.31 15.02
C SER A 102 6.04 -6.67 16.01
N THR A 103 6.30 -5.42 16.40
CA THR A 103 5.46 -4.66 17.35
C THR A 103 4.08 -4.40 16.77
N ILE A 104 3.99 -3.93 15.53
CA ILE A 104 2.71 -3.70 14.84
C ILE A 104 1.92 -5.01 14.75
N THR A 105 2.56 -6.09 14.33
CA THR A 105 1.92 -7.41 14.21
C THR A 105 1.38 -7.90 15.56
N ARG A 106 2.17 -7.77 16.63
CA ARG A 106 1.76 -8.14 17.99
C ARG A 106 0.55 -7.33 18.46
N ASN A 107 0.54 -6.02 18.22
CA ASN A 107 -0.56 -5.13 18.61
C ASN A 107 -1.87 -5.53 17.94
N VAL A 108 -1.83 -5.85 16.63
CA VAL A 108 -2.99 -6.32 15.88
C VAL A 108 -3.52 -7.63 16.48
N LEU A 109 -2.64 -8.61 16.70
CA LEU A 109 -3.02 -9.91 17.26
C LEU A 109 -3.61 -9.81 18.67
N GLN A 110 -3.02 -8.98 19.54
CA GLN A 110 -3.53 -8.76 20.90
C GLN A 110 -4.92 -8.11 20.89
N ARG A 111 -5.12 -7.11 20.03
CA ARG A 111 -6.41 -6.44 19.88
C ARG A 111 -7.49 -7.41 19.38
N SER A 112 -7.15 -8.33 18.48
CA SER A 112 -8.09 -9.36 18.00
C SER A 112 -8.45 -10.40 19.05
N GLN A 113 -7.56 -10.69 20.01
CA GLN A 113 -7.81 -11.65 21.10
C GLN A 113 -8.63 -11.06 22.25
N ALA A 114 -8.57 -9.73 22.45
CA ALA A 114 -9.30 -9.06 23.52
C ALA A 114 -10.84 -9.07 23.33
N THR A 115 -11.34 -9.44 22.16
CA THR A 115 -12.77 -9.40 21.81
C THR A 115 -13.54 -10.67 22.21
N THR A 116 -13.10 -11.44 23.20
CA THR A 116 -13.86 -12.62 23.64
C THR A 116 -13.68 -12.97 25.12
N PRO A 117 -14.75 -12.87 25.92
CA PRO A 117 -15.18 -13.96 26.79
C PRO A 117 -16.41 -14.61 26.16
N ILE A 118 -16.27 -15.84 25.67
CA ILE A 118 -17.42 -16.74 25.49
C ILE A 118 -17.78 -17.17 26.92
N ASN A 119 -18.74 -16.49 27.54
CA ASN A 119 -19.36 -17.00 28.75
C ASN A 119 -20.11 -18.30 28.38
N GLN A 120 -19.75 -19.37 29.09
CA GLN A 120 -20.51 -20.62 29.17
C GLN A 120 -21.82 -20.42 29.94
#